data_AF-A0A520WWB5-F1
#
_entry.id   AF-A0A520WWB5-F1
#
_cell.length_a   1.000
_cell.length_b   1.000
_cell.length_c   1.000
_cell.angle_alpha   90.00
_cell.angle_beta   90.00
_cell.angle_gamma   90.00
#
_symmetry.space_group_name_H-M   'P 1'
#
loop_
_entity.id
_entity.type
_entity.pdbx_description
1 polymer ?
#
loop_
_entity_poly.entity_id
_entity_poly.type
_entity_poly.pdbx_seq_one_letter_code
_entity_poly.pdbx_strand_id
1 'polypeptide(L)'
;MADVTVAQFAEVLKVPVEKLLTQLGEAGIKVSGSDDKISDDAKLELLTHLRRSHGQDDTPATAAAPRKITLKRKSQSELRLSGTQGRARTVNVEVRRKRTYIKRDVLEKKAQEEQEALDAERRAEEERVAAEAREAERAKAEAEAAVKAEQEAKEKEEQARKDAEEEARKVAEKAAASAAAE
;
A
#
# COMPACT_ATOMS: atom_id res chain seq x y z
N MET A 1 -15.53 -5.04 -42.18
CA MET A 1 -16.21 -5.29 -43.48
C MET A 1 -15.87 -6.69 -43.98
N ALA A 2 -16.60 -7.67 -43.44
CA ALA A 2 -16.87 -8.94 -44.10
C ALA A 2 -18.17 -9.48 -43.48
N ASP A 3 -19.28 -9.39 -44.22
CA ASP A 3 -20.53 -10.02 -43.82
C ASP A 3 -20.36 -11.54 -43.95
N VAL A 4 -20.50 -12.27 -42.85
CA VAL A 4 -20.31 -13.73 -42.79
C VAL A 4 -21.66 -14.38 -42.49
N THR A 5 -21.97 -15.50 -43.14
CA THR A 5 -23.22 -16.23 -42.86
C THR A 5 -23.21 -16.89 -41.48
N VAL A 6 -24.38 -17.10 -40.88
CA VAL A 6 -24.49 -17.78 -39.58
C VAL A 6 -23.83 -19.16 -39.61
N ALA A 7 -24.01 -19.92 -40.70
CA ALA A 7 -23.40 -21.24 -40.88
C ALA A 7 -21.87 -21.18 -40.87
N GLN A 8 -21.27 -20.26 -41.62
CA GLN A 8 -19.81 -20.07 -41.65
C GLN A 8 -19.27 -19.60 -40.30
N PHE A 9 -20.00 -18.73 -39.61
CA PHE A 9 -19.59 -18.25 -38.29
C PHE A 9 -19.63 -19.37 -37.23
N ALA A 10 -20.66 -20.22 -37.27
CA ALA A 10 -20.79 -21.40 -36.42
C ALA A 10 -19.63 -22.38 -36.61
N GLU A 11 -19.23 -22.63 -37.86
CA GLU A 11 -18.11 -23.51 -38.20
C GLU A 11 -16.77 -22.99 -37.65
N VAL A 12 -16.52 -21.69 -37.77
CA VAL A 12 -15.32 -21.05 -37.22
C VAL A 12 -15.27 -21.18 -35.70
N LEU A 13 -16.40 -20.95 -35.02
CA LEU A 13 -16.49 -21.08 -33.57
C LEU A 13 -16.59 -22.54 -33.09
N LYS A 14 -16.75 -23.50 -34.01
CA LYS A 14 -17.00 -24.92 -33.71
C LYS A 14 -18.20 -25.12 -32.78
N VAL A 15 -19.24 -24.31 -32.97
CA VAL A 15 -20.50 -24.38 -32.23
C VAL A 15 -21.59 -24.86 -33.19
N PRO A 16 -22.50 -25.75 -32.76
CA PRO A 16 -23.65 -26.13 -33.59
C PRO A 16 -24.48 -24.91 -33.99
N VAL A 17 -24.93 -24.85 -35.25
CA VAL A 17 -25.70 -23.73 -35.81
C VAL A 17 -26.95 -23.43 -34.96
N GLU A 18 -27.64 -24.46 -34.51
CA GLU A 18 -28.81 -24.35 -33.63
C GLU A 18 -28.50 -23.57 -32.34
N LYS A 19 -27.36 -23.85 -31.71
CA LYS A 19 -26.95 -23.15 -30.48
C LYS A 19 -26.62 -21.70 -30.74
N LEU A 20 -25.96 -21.42 -31.86
CA LEU A 20 -25.61 -20.06 -32.24
C LEU A 20 -26.87 -19.22 -32.51
N LEU A 21 -27.88 -19.79 -33.18
CA LEU A 21 -29.17 -19.12 -33.41
C LEU A 21 -29.87 -18.78 -32.09
N THR A 22 -29.87 -19.70 -31.11
CA THR A 22 -30.41 -19.43 -29.78
C THR A 22 -29.66 -18.28 -29.09
N GLN A 23 -28.33 -18.28 -29.14
CA GLN A 23 -27.51 -17.24 -28.52
C GLN A 23 -27.68 -15.87 -29.19
N LEU A 24 -27.84 -15.83 -30.52
CA LEU A 24 -28.13 -14.61 -31.27
C LEU A 24 -29.52 -14.07 -30.89
N GLY A 25 -30.52 -14.94 -30.73
CA GLY A 25 -31.85 -14.57 -30.24
C GLY A 25 -31.84 -14.02 -28.81
N GLU A 26 -31.08 -14.65 -27.90
CA GLU A 26 -30.88 -14.17 -26.52
C GLU A 26 -30.17 -12.81 -26.47
N ALA A 27 -29.23 -12.57 -27.38
CA ALA A 27 -28.54 -11.29 -27.53
C ALA A 27 -29.42 -10.19 -28.18
N GLY A 28 -30.65 -10.51 -28.61
CA GLY A 28 -31.58 -9.57 -29.25
C GLY A 28 -31.36 -9.37 -30.76
N ILE A 29 -30.50 -10.18 -31.38
CA ILE A 29 -30.19 -10.13 -32.80
C ILE A 29 -31.19 -11.00 -33.55
N LYS A 30 -32.03 -10.37 -34.38
CA LYS A 30 -33.03 -11.08 -35.19
C LYS A 30 -32.39 -11.71 -36.41
N VAL A 31 -32.24 -13.03 -36.39
CA VAL A 31 -31.84 -13.88 -37.52
C VAL A 31 -32.92 -14.94 -37.76
N SER A 32 -33.25 -15.16 -39.03
CA SER A 32 -34.28 -16.09 -39.49
C SER A 32 -33.74 -17.48 -39.83
N GLY A 33 -32.45 -17.64 -40.14
CA GLY A 33 -31.89 -18.95 -40.49
C GLY A 33 -30.36 -19.01 -40.60
N SER A 34 -29.86 -20.18 -41.01
CA SER A 34 -28.43 -20.48 -41.15
C SER A 34 -27.72 -19.68 -42.25
N ASP A 35 -28.48 -19.24 -43.25
CA ASP A 35 -27.95 -18.58 -44.45
C ASP A 35 -27.94 -17.05 -44.31
N ASP A 36 -28.46 -16.53 -43.20
CA ASP A 36 -28.50 -15.10 -42.94
C ASP A 36 -27.11 -14.54 -42.67
N LYS A 37 -26.90 -13.29 -43.07
CA LYS A 37 -25.64 -12.58 -42.90
C LYS A 37 -25.58 -11.90 -41.54
N ILE A 38 -24.45 -12.07 -40.85
CA ILE A 38 -24.14 -11.42 -39.57
C ILE A 38 -23.16 -10.28 -39.81
N SER A 39 -23.54 -9.07 -39.42
CA SER A 39 -22.68 -7.88 -39.42
C SER A 39 -21.64 -7.93 -38.30
N ASP A 40 -20.57 -7.14 -38.43
CA ASP A 40 -19.53 -7.06 -37.39
C ASP A 40 -20.09 -6.50 -36.06
N ASP A 41 -21.06 -5.60 -36.11
CA ASP A 41 -21.75 -5.05 -34.92
C ASP A 41 -22.55 -6.12 -34.18
N ALA A 42 -23.27 -6.99 -34.90
CA ALA A 42 -24.00 -8.10 -34.31
C ALA A 42 -23.06 -9.12 -33.63
N LYS A 43 -21.85 -9.32 -34.17
CA LYS A 43 -20.83 -10.15 -33.51
C LYS A 43 -20.39 -9.53 -32.19
N LEU A 44 -20.20 -8.21 -32.12
CA LEU A 44 -19.85 -7.51 -30.89
C LEU A 44 -20.96 -7.58 -29.86
N GLU A 45 -22.22 -7.39 -30.26
CA GLU A 45 -23.38 -7.53 -29.38
C GLU A 45 -23.47 -8.94 -28.78
N LEU A 46 -23.34 -9.99 -29.61
CA LEU A 46 -23.26 -11.37 -29.14
C LEU A 46 -22.12 -11.57 -28.13
N LEU A 47 -20.93 -11.04 -28.41
CA LEU A 47 -19.79 -11.12 -27.51
C LEU A 47 -20.06 -10.42 -26.18
N THR A 48 -20.69 -9.25 -26.19
CA THR A 48 -21.06 -8.54 -24.94
C THR A 48 -22.09 -9.32 -24.13
N HIS A 49 -23.07 -9.95 -24.78
CA HIS A 49 -24.06 -10.79 -24.12
C HIS A 49 -23.42 -12.02 -23.46
N LEU A 50 -22.54 -12.73 -24.20
CA LEU A 50 -21.83 -13.89 -23.67
C LEU A 50 -20.90 -13.52 -22.51
N ARG A 51 -20.22 -12.37 -22.62
CA ARG A 51 -19.44 -11.81 -21.52
C ARG A 51 -20.29 -11.57 -20.28
N ARG A 52 -21.46 -10.94 -20.42
CA ARG A 52 -22.39 -10.71 -19.32
C ARG A 52 -22.93 -12.01 -18.72
N SER A 53 -23.36 -12.97 -19.54
CA SER A 53 -23.94 -14.23 -19.07
C SER A 53 -22.92 -15.13 -18.36
N HIS A 54 -21.65 -15.05 -18.75
CA HIS A 54 -20.54 -15.73 -18.08
C HIS A 54 -19.92 -14.93 -16.92
N GLY A 55 -20.51 -13.79 -16.54
CA GLY A 55 -20.07 -12.97 -15.41
C GLY A 55 -18.78 -12.18 -15.67
N GLN A 56 -18.49 -11.93 -16.94
CA GLN A 56 -17.32 -11.28 -17.47
C GLN A 56 -17.71 -9.97 -18.19
N ASP A 57 -18.63 -9.18 -17.61
CA ASP A 57 -18.83 -7.80 -18.07
C ASP A 57 -17.47 -7.07 -18.07
N ASP A 58 -17.17 -6.26 -19.09
CA ASP A 58 -16.01 -5.34 -19.16
C ASP A 58 -16.13 -4.15 -18.19
N THR A 59 -16.90 -4.32 -17.11
CA THR A 59 -16.72 -3.60 -15.84
C THR A 59 -15.89 -4.50 -14.95
N PRO A 60 -14.85 -4.01 -14.23
CA PRO A 60 -13.88 -4.84 -13.53
C PRO A 60 -14.60 -6.03 -12.88
N ALA A 61 -14.33 -7.24 -13.40
CA ALA A 61 -15.13 -8.46 -13.30
C ALA A 61 -15.17 -9.07 -11.87
N THR A 62 -15.27 -8.21 -10.87
CA THR A 62 -15.25 -8.47 -9.44
C THR A 62 -16.38 -7.76 -8.67
N ALA A 63 -17.38 -7.19 -9.34
CA ALA A 63 -18.58 -6.65 -8.68
C ALA A 63 -19.64 -7.71 -8.34
N ALA A 64 -19.83 -8.74 -9.19
CA ALA A 64 -20.93 -9.71 -9.01
C ALA A 64 -20.63 -10.89 -8.06
N ALA A 65 -19.37 -11.31 -7.93
CA ALA A 65 -19.01 -12.35 -6.96
C ALA A 65 -18.88 -11.76 -5.54
N PRO A 66 -19.28 -12.48 -4.47
CA PRO A 66 -19.13 -11.98 -3.11
C PRO A 66 -17.65 -11.81 -2.74
N ARG A 67 -17.32 -10.75 -1.98
CA ARG A 67 -15.95 -10.42 -1.52
C ARG A 67 -15.26 -11.55 -0.75
N LYS A 68 -16.05 -12.43 -0.13
CA LYS A 68 -15.62 -13.55 0.71
C LYS A 68 -16.53 -14.74 0.45
N ILE A 69 -15.95 -15.91 0.18
CA ILE A 69 -16.67 -17.18 0.01
C ILE A 69 -16.15 -18.18 1.04
N THR A 70 -17.05 -18.82 1.77
CA THR A 70 -16.69 -19.90 2.69
C THR A 70 -17.08 -21.24 2.08
N LEU A 71 -16.08 -22.06 1.76
CA LEU A 71 -16.29 -23.44 1.33
C LEU A 71 -16.36 -24.37 2.55
N LYS A 72 -17.41 -25.18 2.62
CA LYS A 72 -17.57 -26.23 3.62
C LYS A 72 -17.36 -27.58 2.94
N ARG A 73 -16.43 -28.41 3.43
CA ARG A 73 -16.20 -29.78 2.95
C ARG A 73 -16.43 -30.76 4.09
N LYS A 74 -17.23 -31.78 3.81
CA LYS A 74 -17.48 -32.93 4.71
C LYS A 74 -16.66 -34.12 4.21
N SER A 75 -15.91 -34.75 5.09
CA SER A 75 -15.13 -35.96 4.81
C SER A 75 -15.50 -37.00 5.87
N GLN A 76 -15.93 -38.18 5.45
CA GLN A 76 -16.24 -39.28 6.37
C GLN A 76 -15.12 -40.33 6.27
N SER A 77 -14.71 -40.87 7.41
CA SER A 77 -13.72 -41.93 7.53
C SER A 77 -14.20 -42.96 8.55
N GLU A 78 -14.03 -44.23 8.26
CA GLU A 78 -14.42 -45.31 9.17
C GLU A 78 -13.22 -45.73 10.02
N LEU A 79 -13.38 -45.73 11.34
CA LEU A 79 -12.40 -46.22 12.29
C LEU A 79 -12.83 -47.61 12.74
N ARG A 80 -12.04 -48.63 12.38
CA ARG A 80 -12.26 -50.01 12.80
C ARG A 80 -11.49 -50.26 14.10
N LEU A 81 -12.21 -50.48 15.19
CA LEU A 81 -11.63 -50.84 16.47
C LEU A 81 -11.66 -52.35 16.65
N SER A 82 -10.50 -52.97 16.85
CA SER A 82 -10.43 -54.35 17.32
C SER A 82 -10.77 -54.40 18.81
N GLY A 83 -11.84 -55.11 19.15
CA GLY A 83 -12.24 -55.32 20.55
C GLY A 83 -11.51 -56.52 21.17
N THR A 84 -11.23 -56.46 22.48
CA THR A 84 -10.53 -57.52 23.24
C THR A 84 -11.30 -58.87 23.29
N GLN A 85 -12.59 -58.89 22.92
CA GLN A 85 -13.44 -60.10 22.90
C GLN A 85 -14.07 -60.39 21.52
N GLY A 86 -13.30 -60.23 20.44
CA GLY A 86 -13.67 -60.75 19.10
C GLY A 86 -14.79 -60.01 18.36
N ARG A 87 -15.44 -59.01 18.95
CA ARG A 87 -16.40 -58.13 18.26
C ARG A 87 -15.70 -56.86 17.79
N ALA A 88 -15.43 -56.77 16.48
CA ALA A 88 -14.96 -55.54 15.86
C ALA A 88 -16.10 -54.50 15.78
N ARG A 89 -15.82 -53.25 16.15
CA ARG A 89 -16.77 -52.13 16.02
C ARG A 89 -16.25 -51.16 14.97
N THR A 90 -17.10 -50.75 14.04
CA THR A 90 -16.80 -49.70 13.07
C THR A 90 -17.46 -48.42 13.51
N VAL A 91 -16.67 -47.36 13.69
CA VAL A 91 -17.13 -46.04 14.08
C VAL A 91 -16.97 -45.10 12.88
N ASN A 92 -18.06 -44.47 12.45
CA ASN A 92 -18.03 -43.48 11.39
C ASN A 92 -17.62 -42.13 11.96
N VAL A 93 -16.47 -41.61 11.52
CA VAL A 93 -15.96 -40.30 11.91
C VAL A 93 -16.19 -39.32 10.78
N GLU A 94 -16.93 -38.24 11.05
CA GLU A 94 -17.15 -37.17 10.09
C GLU A 94 -16.29 -35.95 10.44
N VAL A 95 -15.33 -35.63 9.58
CA VAL A 95 -14.52 -34.41 9.66
C VAL A 95 -15.14 -33.33 8.80
N ARG A 96 -15.56 -32.24 9.42
CA ARG A 96 -16.10 -31.05 8.76
C ARG A 96 -15.01 -29.98 8.68
N ARG A 97 -14.66 -29.55 7.47
CA ARG A 97 -13.67 -28.50 7.22
C ARG A 97 -14.36 -27.25 6.68
N LYS A 98 -13.95 -26.08 7.18
CA LYS A 98 -14.38 -24.76 6.70
C LYS A 98 -13.14 -24.04 6.17
N ARG A 99 -13.13 -23.68 4.88
CA ARG A 99 -12.07 -22.86 4.27
C ARG A 99 -12.68 -21.59 3.71
N THR A 100 -12.10 -20.45 4.07
CA THR A 100 -12.62 -19.15 3.68
C THR A 100 -11.69 -18.51 2.68
N TYR A 101 -12.18 -18.23 1.48
CA TYR A 101 -11.45 -17.56 0.41
C TYR A 101 -11.92 -16.11 0.33
N ILE A 102 -10.97 -15.20 0.23
CA ILE A 102 -11.19 -13.76 0.01
C ILE A 102 -10.70 -13.45 -1.39
N LYS A 103 -11.39 -12.55 -2.11
CA LYS A 103 -10.95 -12.12 -3.44
C LYS A 103 -9.55 -11.50 -3.37
N ARG A 104 -8.71 -11.83 -4.35
CA ARG A 104 -7.32 -11.34 -4.43
C ARG A 104 -7.25 -9.81 -4.48
N ASP A 105 -8.09 -9.18 -5.29
CA ASP A 105 -8.17 -7.72 -5.39
C ASP A 105 -8.47 -7.02 -4.05
N VAL A 106 -9.22 -7.67 -3.16
CA VAL A 106 -9.52 -7.12 -1.82
C VAL A 106 -8.31 -7.27 -0.88
N LEU A 107 -7.50 -8.32 -1.06
CA LEU A 107 -6.27 -8.50 -0.31
C LEU A 107 -5.20 -7.53 -0.78
N GLU A 108 -5.06 -7.34 -2.09
CA GLU A 108 -4.08 -6.41 -2.68
C GLU A 108 -4.38 -4.96 -2.30
N LYS A 109 -5.65 -4.52 -2.36
CA LYS A 109 -6.03 -3.18 -1.90
C LYS A 109 -5.75 -2.96 -0.42
N LYS A 110 -6.06 -3.94 0.43
CA LYS A 110 -5.74 -3.85 1.87
C LYS A 110 -4.24 -3.79 2.13
N ALA A 111 -3.46 -4.59 1.40
CA ALA A 111 -2.01 -4.56 1.52
C ALA A 111 -1.43 -3.21 1.07
N GLN A 112 -1.98 -2.62 0.00
CA GLN A 112 -1.61 -1.27 -0.45
C GLN A 112 -1.97 -0.22 0.61
N GLU A 113 -3.20 -0.24 1.14
CA GLU A 113 -3.64 0.69 2.19
C GLU A 113 -2.79 0.57 3.47
N GLU A 114 -2.46 -0.66 3.90
CA GLU A 114 -1.58 -0.90 5.05
C GLU A 114 -0.16 -0.39 4.79
N GLN A 115 0.35 -0.57 3.57
CA GLN A 115 1.69 -0.11 3.21
C GLN A 115 1.77 1.41 3.09
N GLU A 116 0.75 2.07 2.52
CA GLU A 116 0.64 3.52 2.48
C GLU A 116 0.54 4.12 3.89
N ALA A 117 -0.18 3.47 4.81
CA ALA A 117 -0.27 3.90 6.20
C ALA A 117 1.09 3.81 6.91
N LEU A 118 1.82 2.70 6.72
CA LEU A 118 3.16 2.52 7.27
C LEU A 118 4.17 3.53 6.70
N ASP A 119 4.08 3.81 5.40
CA ASP A 119 4.95 4.80 4.76
C ASP A 119 4.63 6.22 5.23
N ALA A 120 3.35 6.54 5.48
CA ALA A 120 2.94 7.82 6.06
C ALA A 120 3.43 7.98 7.51
N GLU A 121 3.34 6.93 8.32
CA GLU A 121 3.85 6.93 9.69
C GLU A 121 5.37 7.10 9.72
N ARG A 122 6.10 6.39 8.85
CA ARG A 122 7.56 6.55 8.73
C ARG A 122 7.95 7.97 8.33
N ARG A 123 7.26 8.58 7.35
CA ARG A 123 7.54 9.97 6.96
C ARG A 123 7.28 10.96 8.10
N ALA A 124 6.20 10.76 8.85
CA ALA A 124 5.90 11.59 10.00
C ALA A 124 6.98 11.46 11.11
N GLU A 125 7.48 10.25 11.35
CA GLU A 125 8.58 10.02 12.29
C GLU A 125 9.88 10.67 11.82
N GLU A 126 10.23 10.51 10.55
CA GLU A 126 11.41 11.14 9.94
C GLU A 126 11.35 12.67 10.02
N GLU A 127 10.19 13.27 9.76
CA GLU A 127 9.98 14.73 9.89
C GLU A 127 10.13 15.20 11.34
N ARG A 128 9.63 14.43 12.32
CA ARG A 128 9.78 14.75 13.74
C ARG A 128 11.23 14.68 14.20
N VAL A 129 11.96 13.63 13.81
CA VAL A 129 13.38 13.47 14.13
C VAL A 129 14.20 14.57 13.47
N ALA A 130 13.90 14.94 12.22
CA ALA A 130 14.57 16.03 11.54
C ALA A 130 14.30 17.40 12.20
N ALA A 131 13.08 17.64 12.67
CA ALA A 131 12.74 18.85 13.41
C ALA A 131 13.49 18.92 14.76
N GLU A 132 13.50 17.84 15.53
CA GLU A 132 14.22 17.76 16.80
C GLU A 132 15.73 17.96 16.61
N ALA A 133 16.32 17.36 15.59
CA ALA A 133 17.73 17.56 15.26
C ALA A 133 18.05 19.03 14.93
N ARG A 134 17.18 19.71 14.17
CA ARG A 134 17.33 21.14 13.86
C ARG A 134 17.19 22.03 15.08
N GLU A 135 16.28 21.73 15.99
CA GLU A 135 16.13 22.46 17.25
C GLU A 135 17.34 22.25 18.16
N ALA A 136 17.83 21.01 18.27
CA ALA A 136 19.04 20.70 19.02
C ALA A 136 20.28 21.39 18.46
N GLU A 137 20.42 21.48 17.13
CA GLU A 137 21.52 22.21 16.49
C GLU A 137 21.44 23.72 16.79
N ARG A 138 20.24 24.30 16.70
CA ARG A 138 20.02 25.72 17.04
C ARG A 138 20.34 26.01 18.50
N ALA A 139 19.88 25.17 19.42
CA ALA A 139 20.16 25.33 20.85
C ALA A 139 21.66 25.23 21.16
N LYS A 140 22.39 24.31 20.49
CA LYS A 140 23.85 24.21 20.61
C LYS A 140 24.55 25.45 20.07
N ALA A 141 24.15 25.95 18.90
CA ALA A 141 24.73 27.15 18.32
C ALA A 141 24.49 28.39 19.20
N GLU A 142 23.31 28.53 19.79
CA GLU A 142 22.98 29.61 20.71
C GLU A 142 23.79 29.52 22.01
N ALA A 143 23.93 28.32 22.59
CA ALA A 143 24.75 28.11 23.77
C ALA A 143 26.24 28.41 23.49
N GLU A 144 26.77 27.99 22.34
CA GLU A 144 28.15 28.28 21.95
C GLU A 144 28.37 29.79 21.74
N ALA A 145 27.41 30.48 21.12
CA ALA A 145 27.45 31.93 20.95
C ALA A 145 27.41 32.67 22.30
N ALA A 146 26.58 32.22 23.24
CA ALA A 146 26.51 32.79 24.58
C ALA A 146 27.82 32.62 25.36
N VAL A 147 28.44 31.44 25.30
CA VAL A 147 29.73 31.17 25.95
C VAL A 147 30.84 32.05 25.34
N LYS A 148 30.89 32.18 24.01
CA LYS A 148 31.87 33.06 23.34
C LYS A 148 31.66 34.52 23.73
N ALA A 149 30.42 35.00 23.78
CA ALA A 149 30.12 36.36 24.20
C ALA A 149 30.52 36.63 25.67
N GLU A 150 30.32 35.65 26.57
CA GLU A 150 30.76 35.77 27.96
C GLU A 150 32.28 35.77 28.09
N GLN A 151 32.99 34.93 27.33
CA GLN A 151 34.45 34.91 27.29
C GLN A 151 35.02 36.24 26.76
N GLU A 152 34.51 36.75 25.64
CA GLU A 152 34.92 38.05 25.10
C GLU A 152 34.66 39.21 26.06
N ALA A 153 33.54 39.17 26.80
CA ALA A 153 33.23 40.18 27.80
C ALA A 153 34.22 40.14 28.98
N LYS A 154 34.57 38.94 29.47
CA LYS A 154 35.58 38.75 30.53
C LYS A 154 36.97 39.18 30.08
N GLU A 155 37.38 38.82 28.87
CA GLU A 155 38.66 39.24 28.30
C GLU A 155 38.74 40.77 28.18
N LYS A 156 37.67 41.43 27.70
CA LYS A 156 37.61 42.90 27.64
C LYS A 156 37.67 43.55 29.03
N GLU A 157 37.01 42.99 30.04
CA GLU A 157 37.08 43.51 31.41
C GLU A 157 38.49 43.33 32.01
N GLU A 158 39.12 42.18 31.80
CA GLU A 158 40.48 41.92 32.27
C GLU A 158 41.50 42.83 31.57
N GLN A 159 41.37 43.03 30.26
CA GLN A 159 42.19 43.96 29.48
C GLN A 159 42.04 45.38 30.02
N ALA A 160 40.81 45.85 30.24
CA ALA A 160 40.54 47.19 30.77
C ALA A 160 41.11 47.38 32.19
N ARG A 161 41.09 46.34 33.04
CA ARG A 161 41.75 46.39 34.36
C ARG A 161 43.27 46.48 34.25
N LYS A 162 43.89 45.69 33.37
CA LYS A 162 45.34 45.73 33.14
C LYS A 162 45.78 47.09 32.59
N ASP A 163 45.04 47.63 31.61
CA ASP A 163 45.31 48.94 31.03
C ASP A 163 45.18 50.06 32.09
N ALA A 164 44.16 49.99 32.96
CA ALA A 164 43.99 50.93 34.06
C ALA A 164 45.09 50.83 35.13
N GLU A 165 45.56 49.61 35.45
CA GLU A 165 46.66 49.39 36.38
C GLU A 165 48.01 49.88 35.81
N GLU A 166 48.27 49.65 34.53
CA GLU A 166 49.45 50.18 33.85
C GLU A 166 49.45 51.70 33.79
N GLU A 167 48.32 52.33 33.46
CA GLU A 167 48.19 53.80 33.48
C GLU A 167 48.41 54.36 34.89
N ALA A 168 47.83 53.75 35.92
CA ALA A 168 48.06 54.15 37.31
C ALA A 168 49.54 54.04 37.71
N ARG A 169 50.23 52.97 37.27
CA ARG A 169 51.66 52.77 37.53
C ARG A 169 52.51 53.81 36.82
N LYS A 170 52.21 54.12 35.55
CA LYS A 170 52.90 55.17 34.77
C LYS A 170 52.71 56.56 35.37
N VAL A 171 51.51 56.87 35.89
CA VAL A 171 51.24 58.14 36.59
C VAL A 171 52.01 58.23 37.90
N ALA A 172 52.03 57.14 38.70
CA ALA A 172 52.80 57.10 39.95
C ALA A 172 54.31 57.23 39.71
N GLU A 173 54.84 56.59 38.66
CA GLU A 173 56.26 56.69 38.29
C GLU A 173 56.63 58.09 37.81
N LYS A 174 55.78 58.75 37.01
CA LYS A 174 55.97 60.14 36.61
C LYS A 174 55.93 61.11 37.79
N ALA A 175 55.03 60.91 38.75
CA ALA A 175 54.93 61.72 39.96
C ALA A 175 56.17 61.55 40.87
N ALA A 176 56.68 60.32 40.99
CA ALA A 176 57.92 60.04 41.74
C ALA A 176 59.15 60.66 41.05
N ALA A 177 59.21 60.63 39.71
CA ALA A 177 60.28 61.25 38.94
C ALA A 177 60.26 62.79 39.02
N SER A 178 59.08 63.42 39.06
CA SER A 178 58.99 64.87 39.23
C SER A 178 59.33 65.34 40.65
N ALA A 179 59.02 64.53 41.67
CA ALA A 179 59.34 64.85 43.07
C ALA A 179 60.82 64.65 43.43
N ALA A 180 61.58 63.91 42.63
CA ALA A 180 63.02 63.70 42.80
C ALA A 180 63.88 64.72 42.01
N ALA A 181 63.25 65.56 41.17
CA ALA A 181 63.92 66.57 40.35
C ALA A 181 63.78 68.01 40.90
N GLU A 182 63.12 68.18 42.05
CA GLU A 182 63.00 69.41 42.84
C GLU A 182 63.84 69.30 44.12
#